data_AF-A0A134BVM4-F1
#
_entry.id   AF-A0A134BVM4-F1
#
_cell.length_a   1.000
_cell.length_b   1.000
_cell.length_c   1.000
_cell.angle_alpha   90.00
_cell.angle_beta   90.00
_cell.angle_gamma   90.00
#
_symmetry.space_group_name_H-M   'P 1'
#
loop_
_entity.id
_entity.type
_entity.pdbx_description
1 polymer ?
#
loop_
_entity_poly.entity_id
_entity_poly.type
_entity_poly.pdbx_seq_one_letter_code
_entity_poly.pdbx_strand_id
1 'polypeptide(L)'
;MKKCLAEMIGTMVLILMGCGVAVSLNCSSNCADVANAGTVIGTAMASGLSVVAMAYTIGGISSCHINPAITLGVYLCGRMNAKDCGMYMLFQVIGAIIGSAILYVLTMNARSIGPALFQGGTALVNLWIFIVGPFVGAACAAGIWKMIDPATK
;
A
#
# COMPACT_ATOMS: atom_id res chain seq x y z
N MET A 1 17.96 10.03 -3.68
CA MET A 1 16.67 10.14 -4.42
C MET A 1 16.03 8.78 -4.67
N LYS A 2 16.64 7.85 -5.44
CA LYS A 2 16.05 6.52 -5.72
C LYS A 2 15.57 5.76 -4.48
N LYS A 3 16.36 5.79 -3.39
CA LYS A 3 16.02 5.16 -2.10
C LYS A 3 14.73 5.71 -1.47
N CYS A 4 14.62 7.05 -1.35
CA CYS A 4 13.43 7.69 -0.79
C CYS A 4 12.18 7.46 -1.65
N LEU A 5 12.34 7.42 -2.98
CA LEU A 5 11.23 7.08 -3.89
C LEU A 5 10.75 5.63 -3.66
N ALA A 6 11.68 4.70 -3.47
CA ALA A 6 11.37 3.31 -3.16
C ALA A 6 10.60 3.20 -1.83
N GLU A 7 11.05 3.89 -0.78
CA GLU A 7 10.37 3.95 0.52
C GLU A 7 8.95 4.53 0.43
N MET A 8 8.75 5.59 -0.36
CA MET A 8 7.43 6.16 -0.62
C MET A 8 6.49 5.15 -1.28
N ILE A 9 6.97 4.45 -2.32
CA ILE A 9 6.14 3.49 -3.05
C ILE A 9 5.87 2.24 -2.21
N GLY A 10 6.86 1.76 -1.47
CA GLY A 10 6.66 0.67 -0.51
C GLY A 10 5.62 1.00 0.55
N THR A 11 5.66 2.22 1.09
CA THR A 11 4.67 2.66 2.10
C THR A 11 3.28 2.86 1.49
N MET A 12 3.21 3.38 0.26
CA MET A 12 1.95 3.49 -0.50
C MET A 12 1.30 2.12 -0.69
N VAL A 13 2.07 1.12 -1.12
CA VAL A 13 1.58 -0.26 -1.31
C VAL A 13 1.15 -0.89 0.02
N LEU A 14 1.94 -0.72 1.08
CA LEU A 14 1.60 -1.22 2.41
C LEU A 14 0.25 -0.70 2.90
N ILE A 15 0.03 0.62 2.80
CA ILE A 15 -1.22 1.25 3.22
C ILE A 15 -2.37 0.85 2.31
N LEU A 16 -2.17 0.88 0.98
CA LEU A 16 -3.21 0.53 0.02
C LEU A 16 -3.71 -0.92 0.22
N MET A 17 -2.79 -1.88 0.43
CA MET A 17 -3.14 -3.29 0.59
C MET A 17 -3.64 -3.61 1.99
N GLY A 18 -2.95 -3.16 3.05
CA GLY A 18 -3.33 -3.43 4.43
C GLY A 18 -4.68 -2.79 4.79
N CYS A 19 -4.80 -1.48 4.61
CA CYS A 19 -6.04 -0.77 4.88
C CYS A 19 -7.15 -1.14 3.86
N GLY A 20 -6.80 -1.50 2.63
CA GLY A 20 -7.79 -1.94 1.63
C GLY A 20 -8.51 -3.22 2.02
N VAL A 21 -7.78 -4.20 2.56
CA VAL A 21 -8.39 -5.41 3.11
C VAL A 21 -9.17 -5.11 4.39
N ALA A 22 -8.68 -4.24 5.27
CA ALA A 22 -9.42 -3.81 6.46
C ALA A 22 -10.80 -3.23 6.11
N VAL A 23 -10.86 -2.34 5.12
CA VAL A 23 -12.12 -1.75 4.65
C VAL A 23 -13.03 -2.79 3.99
N SER A 24 -12.47 -3.69 3.19
CA SER A 24 -13.24 -4.71 2.46
C SER A 24 -13.85 -5.76 3.37
N LEU A 25 -13.14 -6.12 4.44
CA LEU A 25 -13.59 -7.08 5.46
C LEU A 25 -14.40 -6.42 6.58
N ASN A 26 -14.62 -5.10 6.51
CA ASN A 26 -15.27 -4.33 7.57
C ASN A 26 -14.59 -4.51 8.94
N CYS A 27 -13.26 -4.59 8.95
CA CYS A 27 -12.47 -4.67 10.16
C CYS A 27 -12.47 -3.30 10.84
N SER A 28 -13.34 -3.09 11.84
CA SER A 28 -13.44 -1.83 12.57
C SER A 28 -12.77 -1.89 13.95
N SER A 29 -12.45 -0.72 14.50
CA SER A 29 -11.77 -0.55 15.79
C SER A 29 -12.71 -0.72 16.99
N ASN A 30 -14.01 -0.94 16.73
CA ASN A 30 -14.98 -1.16 17.79
C ASN A 30 -14.73 -2.56 18.40
N CYS A 31 -14.77 -2.65 19.72
CA CYS A 31 -14.51 -3.89 20.46
C CYS A 31 -15.45 -5.07 20.14
N ALA A 32 -16.49 -4.84 19.33
CA ALA A 32 -17.35 -5.88 18.76
C ALA A 32 -16.74 -6.60 17.53
N ASP A 33 -15.85 -5.98 16.76
CA ASP A 33 -15.28 -6.56 15.52
C ASP A 33 -14.06 -7.46 15.78
N VAL A 34 -13.44 -7.36 16.96
CA VAL A 34 -12.43 -8.34 17.44
C VAL A 34 -13.05 -9.72 17.68
N ALA A 35 -14.39 -9.83 17.71
CA ALA A 35 -15.10 -11.11 17.81
C ALA A 35 -15.02 -11.92 16.51
N ASN A 36 -14.82 -11.26 15.35
CA ASN A 36 -14.67 -11.92 14.07
C ASN A 36 -13.19 -12.14 13.75
N ALA A 37 -12.59 -13.19 14.33
CA ALA A 37 -11.18 -13.53 14.12
C ALA A 37 -10.77 -13.56 12.63
N GLY A 38 -11.69 -13.92 11.73
CA GLY A 38 -11.44 -13.93 10.28
C GLY A 38 -11.11 -12.55 9.68
N THR A 39 -11.73 -11.46 10.14
CA THR A 39 -11.48 -10.11 9.59
C THR A 39 -10.12 -9.57 10.07
N VAL A 40 -9.78 -9.84 11.33
CA VAL A 40 -8.50 -9.48 11.94
C VAL A 40 -7.36 -10.26 11.30
N ILE A 41 -7.50 -11.59 11.16
CA ILE A 41 -6.49 -12.45 10.52
C ILE A 41 -6.31 -12.04 9.06
N GLY A 42 -7.39 -11.83 8.30
CA GLY A 42 -7.31 -11.39 6.91
C GLY A 42 -6.56 -10.07 6.75
N THR A 43 -6.86 -9.09 7.61
CA THR A 43 -6.18 -7.78 7.61
C THR A 43 -4.70 -7.88 8.00
N ALA A 44 -4.39 -8.70 9.01
CA ALA A 44 -3.02 -8.95 9.44
C ALA A 44 -2.20 -9.67 8.35
N MET A 45 -2.78 -10.69 7.71
CA MET A 45 -2.15 -11.41 6.60
C MET A 45 -1.90 -10.49 5.40
N ALA A 46 -2.85 -9.63 5.04
CA ALA A 46 -2.67 -8.68 3.94
C ALA A 46 -1.52 -7.70 4.20
N SER A 47 -1.45 -7.17 5.42
CA SER A 47 -0.37 -6.26 5.83
C SER A 47 0.98 -6.98 5.83
N GLY A 48 1.07 -8.18 6.40
CA GLY A 48 2.29 -8.97 6.45
C GLY A 48 2.79 -9.40 5.07
N LEU A 49 1.91 -9.94 4.22
CA LEU A 49 2.26 -10.33 2.84
C LEU A 49 2.65 -9.11 1.99
N SER A 50 2.04 -7.96 2.22
CA SER A 50 2.44 -6.71 1.57
C SER A 50 3.87 -6.30 1.94
N VAL A 51 4.22 -6.34 3.23
CA VAL A 51 5.61 -6.07 3.68
C VAL A 51 6.58 -7.08 3.06
N VAL A 52 6.24 -8.37 3.03
CA VAL A 52 7.10 -9.41 2.40
C VAL A 52 7.30 -9.12 0.92
N ALA A 53 6.23 -8.84 0.17
CA ALA A 53 6.32 -8.50 -1.25
C ALA A 53 7.18 -7.24 -1.47
N MET A 54 7.03 -6.21 -0.63
CA MET A 54 7.85 -5.01 -0.73
C MET A 54 9.31 -5.25 -0.34
N ALA A 55 9.58 -6.09 0.66
CA ALA A 55 10.95 -6.46 1.03
C ALA A 55 11.70 -7.11 -0.13
N TYR A 56 11.05 -8.01 -0.90
CA TYR A 56 11.65 -8.62 -2.09
C TYR A 56 11.81 -7.65 -3.27
N THR A 57 10.91 -6.67 -3.43
CA THR A 57 10.93 -5.76 -4.58
C THR A 57 11.88 -4.57 -4.40
N ILE A 58 11.92 -3.96 -3.20
CA ILE A 58 12.69 -2.74 -2.95
C ILE A 58 13.76 -2.88 -1.86
N GLY A 59 13.88 -4.06 -1.23
CA GLY A 59 14.87 -4.32 -0.17
C GLY A 59 16.32 -4.11 -0.63
N GLY A 60 16.65 -4.54 -1.84
CA GLY A 60 17.98 -4.30 -2.43
C GLY A 60 18.29 -2.83 -2.75
N ILE A 61 17.28 -1.95 -2.73
CA ILE A 61 17.40 -0.55 -3.14
C ILE A 61 17.46 0.37 -1.91
N SER A 62 16.48 0.22 -1.01
CA SER A 62 16.28 1.11 0.15
C SER A 62 16.44 0.43 1.52
N SER A 63 16.59 -0.90 1.54
CA SER A 63 16.42 -1.76 2.72
C SER A 63 14.96 -1.92 3.20
N CYS A 64 14.00 -1.31 2.51
CA CYS A 64 12.56 -1.49 2.71
C CYS A 64 12.12 -1.23 4.16
N HIS A 65 12.41 -0.04 4.69
CA HIS A 65 11.92 0.33 6.02
C HIS A 65 10.39 0.50 6.02
N ILE A 66 9.86 1.21 5.01
CA ILE A 66 8.44 1.51 4.76
C ILE A 66 7.65 1.93 6.01
N ASN A 67 8.36 2.48 7.00
CA ASN A 67 7.86 2.74 8.34
C ASN A 67 8.79 3.74 9.07
N PRO A 68 8.25 4.87 9.54
CA PRO A 68 9.02 5.85 10.30
C PRO A 68 9.64 5.28 11.59
N ALA A 69 8.95 4.39 12.30
CA ALA A 69 9.45 3.79 13.55
C ALA A 69 10.66 2.87 13.30
N ILE A 70 10.63 2.07 12.23
CA ILE A 70 11.77 1.22 11.82
C ILE A 70 12.94 2.11 11.41
N THR A 71 12.67 3.14 10.61
CA THR A 71 13.65 4.13 10.17
C THR A 71 14.34 4.81 11.35
N LEU A 72 13.57 5.22 12.37
CA LEU A 72 14.10 5.77 13.61
C LEU A 72 14.95 4.74 14.36
N GLY A 73 14.48 3.49 14.48
CA GLY A 73 15.23 2.42 15.13
C GLY A 73 16.60 2.17 14.48
N VAL A 74 16.66 2.12 13.15
CA VAL A 74 17.93 1.95 12.41
C VAL A 74 18.86 3.15 12.62
N TYR A 75 18.31 4.37 12.68
CA TYR A 75 19.08 5.58 13.01
C TYR A 75 19.65 5.53 14.43
N LEU A 76 18.84 5.16 15.42
CA LEU A 76 19.27 5.05 16.83
C LEU A 76 20.32 3.97 17.03
N CYS A 77 20.31 2.91 16.22
CA CYS A 77 21.36 1.90 16.19
C CYS A 77 22.66 2.37 15.49
N GLY A 78 22.76 3.62 15.06
CA GLY A 78 23.94 4.19 14.39
C GLY A 78 24.16 3.67 12.96
N ARG A 79 23.15 3.04 12.35
CA ARG A 79 23.25 2.40 11.02
C ARG A 79 22.77 3.29 9.87
N MET A 80 22.40 4.54 10.16
CA MET A 80 21.90 5.50 9.16
C MET A 80 22.20 6.93 9.61
N ASN A 81 22.36 7.86 8.65
CA ASN A 81 22.58 9.27 8.93
C ASN A 81 21.25 9.99 9.25
N ALA A 82 21.29 11.05 10.07
CA ALA A 82 20.11 11.83 10.47
C ALA A 82 19.37 12.45 9.28
N LYS A 83 20.12 12.91 8.27
CA LYS A 83 19.52 13.48 7.05
C LYS A 83 18.73 12.44 6.27
N ASP A 84 19.29 11.25 6.10
CA ASP A 84 18.63 10.14 5.40
C ASP A 84 17.42 9.63 6.19
N CYS A 85 17.53 9.58 7.53
CA CYS A 85 16.44 9.27 8.44
C CYS A 85 15.22 10.19 8.20
N GLY A 86 15.44 11.50 8.25
CA GLY A 86 14.37 12.48 8.03
C GLY A 86 13.78 12.40 6.62
N MET A 87 14.61 12.19 5.59
CA MET A 87 14.12 12.03 4.23
C MET A 87 13.29 10.75 4.04
N TYR A 88 13.69 9.63 4.66
CA TYR A 88 12.92 8.38 4.62
C TYR A 88 11.54 8.57 5.26
N MET A 89 11.48 9.11 6.48
CA MET A 89 10.22 9.34 7.18
C MET A 89 9.27 10.24 6.39
N LEU A 90 9.78 11.32 5.80
CA LEU A 90 8.98 12.23 4.99
C LEU A 90 8.35 11.52 3.78
N PHE A 91 9.17 10.77 3.04
CA PHE A 91 8.69 10.04 1.86
C PHE A 91 7.76 8.89 2.21
N GLN A 92 7.96 8.22 3.35
CA GLN A 92 7.03 7.20 3.87
C GLN A 92 5.67 7.82 4.19
N VAL A 93 5.63 8.97 4.88
CA VAL A 93 4.36 9.68 5.18
C VAL A 93 3.66 10.11 3.89
N ILE A 94 4.39 10.66 2.92
CA ILE A 94 3.83 11.00 1.60
C ILE A 94 3.25 9.75 0.92
N GLY A 95 3.98 8.64 0.95
CA GLY A 95 3.53 7.35 0.41
C GLY A 95 2.24 6.88 1.07
N ALA A 96 2.16 6.96 2.40
CA ALA A 96 0.97 6.61 3.16
C ALA A 96 -0.25 7.47 2.78
N ILE A 97 -0.06 8.79 2.64
CA ILE A 97 -1.13 9.71 2.21
C ILE A 97 -1.61 9.36 0.80
N ILE A 98 -0.69 9.11 -0.13
CA ILE A 98 -1.04 8.70 -1.51
C ILE A 98 -1.80 7.37 -1.49
N GLY A 99 -1.34 6.37 -0.74
CA GLY A 99 -1.99 5.07 -0.62
C GLY A 99 -3.42 5.19 -0.08
N SER A 100 -3.61 5.98 0.98
CA SER A 100 -4.95 6.25 1.55
C SER A 100 -5.85 7.02 0.58
N ALA A 101 -5.32 8.00 -0.15
CA ALA A 101 -6.09 8.75 -1.14
C ALA A 101 -6.57 7.87 -2.29
N ILE A 102 -5.70 7.00 -2.81
CA ILE A 102 -6.06 6.00 -3.83
C ILE A 102 -7.14 5.07 -3.27
N LEU A 103 -6.96 4.57 -2.05
CA LEU A 103 -7.93 3.69 -1.42
C LEU A 103 -9.30 4.35 -1.27
N TYR A 104 -9.34 5.62 -0.85
CA TYR A 104 -10.57 6.40 -0.74
C TYR A 104 -11.30 6.48 -2.09
N VAL A 105 -10.58 6.81 -3.16
CA VAL A 105 -11.14 6.89 -4.52
C VAL A 105 -11.68 5.54 -5.01
N LEU A 106 -10.98 4.44 -4.73
CA LEU A 106 -11.40 3.10 -5.13
C LEU A 106 -12.66 2.66 -4.38
N THR A 107 -12.73 2.92 -3.08
CA THR A 107 -13.82 2.43 -2.22
C THR A 107 -15.13 3.20 -2.39
N MET A 108 -15.08 4.45 -2.85
CA MET A 108 -16.28 5.26 -3.10
C MET A 108 -17.06 4.85 -4.37
N ASN A 109 -16.38 4.39 -5.42
CA ASN A 109 -17.01 4.19 -6.74
C ASN A 109 -16.91 2.77 -7.30
N ALA A 110 -15.91 1.98 -6.91
CA ALA A 110 -15.68 0.65 -7.48
C ALA A 110 -16.41 -0.44 -6.67
N ARG A 111 -17.05 -1.35 -7.39
CA ARG A 111 -17.62 -2.60 -6.86
C ARG A 111 -17.06 -3.76 -7.66
N SER A 112 -16.85 -4.91 -7.00
CA SER A 112 -16.49 -6.14 -7.69
C SER A 112 -17.69 -6.67 -8.50
N ILE A 113 -17.41 -7.53 -9.48
CA ILE A 113 -18.40 -8.02 -10.46
C ILE A 113 -19.64 -8.62 -9.78
N GLY A 114 -19.45 -9.49 -8.77
CA GLY A 114 -20.56 -10.13 -8.07
C GLY A 114 -21.54 -9.12 -7.47
N PRO A 115 -21.11 -8.29 -6.49
CA PRO A 115 -21.93 -7.24 -5.90
C PRO A 115 -22.55 -6.29 -6.94
N ALA A 116 -21.82 -5.94 -8.00
CA ALA A 116 -22.34 -5.05 -9.04
C ALA A 116 -23.55 -5.65 -9.79
N LEU A 117 -23.52 -6.95 -10.09
CA LEU A 117 -24.63 -7.66 -10.74
C LEU A 117 -25.89 -7.73 -9.86
N PHE A 118 -25.73 -7.96 -8.56
CA PHE A 118 -26.86 -8.05 -7.62
C PHE A 118 -27.40 -6.68 -7.19
N GLN A 119 -26.54 -5.66 -7.12
CA GLN A 119 -26.93 -4.31 -6.71
C GLN A 119 -27.57 -3.51 -7.86
N GLY A 120 -27.14 -3.73 -9.11
CA GLY A 120 -27.68 -3.01 -10.27
C GLY A 120 -27.36 -1.52 -10.29
N GLY A 121 -28.01 -0.78 -11.21
CA GLY A 121 -27.93 0.68 -11.29
C GLY A 121 -26.52 1.22 -11.49
N THR A 122 -26.11 2.16 -10.62
CA THR A 122 -24.79 2.81 -10.69
C THR A 122 -23.62 1.85 -10.50
N ALA A 123 -23.81 0.72 -9.81
CA ALA A 123 -22.77 -0.28 -9.63
C ALA A 123 -22.43 -1.02 -10.94
N LEU A 124 -23.41 -1.26 -11.81
CA LEU A 124 -23.18 -1.81 -13.15
C LEU A 124 -22.50 -0.80 -14.07
N VAL A 125 -22.92 0.47 -14.00
CA VAL A 125 -22.33 1.55 -14.80
C VAL A 125 -20.85 1.74 -14.45
N ASN A 126 -20.47 1.61 -13.17
CA ASN A 126 -19.09 1.79 -12.72
C ASN A 126 -18.22 0.52 -12.83
N LEU A 127 -18.75 -0.60 -13.37
CA LEU A 127 -18.03 -1.87 -13.44
C LEU A 127 -16.74 -1.79 -14.26
N TRP A 128 -16.68 -0.88 -15.24
CA TRP A 128 -15.48 -0.65 -16.04
C TRP A 128 -14.27 -0.25 -15.18
N ILE A 129 -14.47 0.40 -14.03
CA ILE A 129 -13.37 0.78 -13.11
C ILE A 129 -12.68 -0.48 -12.58
N PHE A 130 -13.45 -1.53 -12.27
CA PHE A 130 -12.91 -2.80 -11.79
C PHE A 130 -12.15 -3.57 -12.89
N ILE A 131 -12.58 -3.43 -14.15
CA ILE A 131 -11.94 -4.12 -15.29
C ILE A 131 -10.69 -3.36 -15.74
N VAL A 132 -10.78 -2.04 -15.91
CA VAL A 132 -9.72 -1.19 -16.45
C VAL A 132 -8.66 -0.88 -15.38
N GLY A 133 -9.08 -0.72 -14.12
CA GLY A 133 -8.21 -0.36 -12.99
C GLY A 133 -6.95 -1.24 -12.86
N PRO A 134 -7.05 -2.58 -12.87
CA PRO A 134 -5.89 -3.47 -12.80
C PRO A 134 -4.88 -3.26 -13.93
N PHE A 135 -5.35 -3.01 -15.16
CA PHE A 135 -4.46 -2.77 -16.31
C PHE A 135 -3.75 -1.41 -16.20
N VAL A 136 -4.48 -0.37 -15.78
CA VAL A 136 -3.88 0.95 -15.53
C VAL A 136 -2.85 0.85 -14.40
N GLY A 137 -3.19 0.15 -13.31
CA GLY A 137 -2.27 -0.11 -12.20
C GLY A 137 -1.01 -0.85 -12.65
N ALA A 138 -1.14 -1.89 -13.48
CA ALA A 138 -0.01 -2.63 -14.03
C ALA A 138 0.90 -1.74 -14.90
N ALA A 139 0.32 -0.88 -15.75
CA ALA A 139 1.08 0.06 -16.57
C ALA A 139 1.83 1.09 -15.71
N CYS A 140 1.16 1.65 -14.68
CA CYS A 140 1.78 2.55 -13.71
C CYS A 140 2.93 1.86 -12.95
N ALA A 141 2.72 0.62 -12.49
CA ALA A 141 3.75 -0.16 -11.80
C ALA A 141 4.97 -0.40 -12.69
N ALA A 142 4.77 -0.74 -13.96
CA ALA A 142 5.86 -0.91 -14.92
C ALA A 142 6.63 0.40 -15.17
N GLY A 143 5.93 1.54 -15.25
CA GLY A 143 6.56 2.86 -15.38
C GLY A 143 7.38 3.24 -14.14
N ILE A 144 6.81 3.01 -12.95
CA ILE A 144 7.47 3.21 -11.66
C ILE A 144 8.73 2.35 -11.54
N TRP A 145 8.65 1.07 -11.93
CA TRP A 145 9.79 0.17 -11.88
C TRP A 145 10.97 0.73 -12.65
N LYS A 146 10.75 1.21 -13.88
CA LYS A 146 11.79 1.85 -14.69
C LYS A 146 12.46 3.06 -14.02
N MET A 147 11.75 3.77 -13.14
CA MET A 147 12.31 4.92 -12.42
C MET A 147 13.18 4.52 -11.22
N ILE A 148 12.87 3.40 -10.56
CA ILE A 148 13.54 2.96 -9.34
C ILE A 148 14.65 1.95 -9.62
N ASP A 149 14.50 1.12 -10.65
CA ASP A 149 15.42 0.04 -10.98
C ASP A 149 16.89 0.52 -10.98
N PRO A 150 17.77 -0.11 -10.17
CA PRO A 150 19.18 0.20 -10.18
C PRO A 150 19.89 -0.25 -11.48
N ALA A 151 19.35 -1.23 -12.22
CA ALA A 151 19.98 -1.81 -13.41
C ALA A 151 19.76 -1.02 -14.71
N THR A 152 18.90 0.01 -14.71
CA THR A 152 18.63 0.86 -15.88
C THR A 152 19.64 1.99 -16.09
N LYS A 153 20.82 1.92 -15.47
CA LYS A 153 21.98 2.78 -15.76
C LYS A 153 23.26 1.97 -15.78
#